data_AF-A0A9P6SAG0-F1
#
_entry.id   AF-A0A9P6SAG0-F1
#
_cell.length_a   1.000
_cell.length_b   1.000
_cell.length_c   1.000
_cell.angle_alpha   90.00
_cell.angle_beta   90.00
_cell.angle_gamma   90.00
#
_symmetry.space_group_name_H-M   'P 1'
#
loop_
_entity.id
_entity.type
_entity.pdbx_description
1 polymer ?
#
loop_
_entity_poly.entity_id
_entity_poly.type
_entity_poly.pdbx_seq_one_letter_code
_entity_poly.pdbx_strand_id
1 'polypeptide(L)'
;MVTRHNIQRPKFNLQKLGRVRKQALKSNSTSYKSVVSTNIQHVRRISKKKAQQKQTVLKHVMESALVKAGGVREATMKEAPVEKEEPVVVKAIPSGPGTTLGAPSVTLPINAHQDRTTTMPADSLIPDIPGMPIDARTEGMLRERICRAIGINGSRFIGAQPVSFTRTTLQELKSEDYFVAEKSDGVRVLLYCVLNDRGQQQVFLVDRKNKFSYVPQLRFPIAGNLQAYHNETIVDGELVTDQEPDGSQVVRYLAFDLLAHNGQNIIKKPLRSRLARLQQEFVTPYKELLKVAQPQYVLEQPFKVGLKEVNLSYGIEKMFREVLPRLKHGSDGLIFTSAVAEYVPSTNVKMLKWKPPSENTIDFRLSLEFPTNQGVPDYNQKPQFVLHEWQGGQLYNRFGLMSVDDGLWDHWKSTSTHLQNRVVEVSCSPNDHSWRFFRFRDDKEHGNHSSVVRKVQESIRDGVERDELLQAQGEIRSAWKAREQAAQHAQQQMQHQHQQQLQHQQQQQHR
;
A
#
# COMPACT_ATOMS: atom_id res chain seq x y z
N MET A 1 17.05 -6.67 -59.14
CA MET A 1 17.10 -5.20 -58.96
C MET A 1 16.03 -4.81 -57.96
N VAL A 2 16.43 -4.27 -56.81
CA VAL A 2 15.84 -3.19 -55.99
C VAL A 2 16.57 -3.24 -54.65
N THR A 3 17.14 -2.09 -54.30
CA THR A 3 18.26 -1.84 -53.39
C THR A 3 17.82 -1.70 -51.93
N ARG A 4 18.48 -2.43 -51.02
CA ARG A 4 18.39 -2.22 -49.55
C ARG A 4 19.13 -0.94 -49.17
N HIS A 5 18.43 0.05 -48.64
CA HIS A 5 19.04 1.24 -48.03
C HIS A 5 19.41 0.98 -46.57
N ASN A 6 20.69 1.17 -46.29
CA ASN A 6 21.36 1.02 -45.01
C ASN A 6 21.20 2.34 -44.23
N ILE A 7 20.53 2.33 -43.06
CA ILE A 7 20.49 3.51 -42.16
C ILE A 7 21.44 3.25 -40.99
N GLN A 8 22.61 3.88 -41.04
CA GLN A 8 23.56 3.96 -39.93
C GLN A 8 23.00 4.86 -38.82
N ARG A 9 22.94 4.33 -37.58
CA ARG A 9 22.72 5.13 -36.37
C ARG A 9 24.06 5.73 -35.91
N PRO A 10 24.15 7.03 -35.55
CA PRO A 10 25.39 7.62 -35.10
C PRO A 10 25.72 7.20 -33.65
N LYS A 11 26.96 6.72 -33.44
CA LYS A 11 27.55 6.44 -32.13
C LYS A 11 27.92 7.77 -31.43
N PHE A 12 27.33 8.05 -30.26
CA PHE A 12 27.75 9.16 -29.40
C PHE A 12 29.05 8.80 -28.67
N ASN A 13 30.11 9.58 -28.89
CA ASN A 13 31.40 9.42 -28.24
C ASN A 13 31.50 10.31 -26.98
N LEU A 14 31.40 9.70 -25.80
CA LEU A 14 31.39 10.35 -24.48
C LEU A 14 32.73 10.92 -24.02
N GLN A 15 33.81 10.82 -24.81
CA GLN A 15 35.13 11.35 -24.41
C GLN A 15 35.41 12.81 -24.81
N LYS A 16 34.51 13.48 -25.56
CA LYS A 16 34.71 14.89 -25.97
C LYS A 16 34.06 15.95 -25.06
N LEU A 17 33.25 15.55 -24.07
CA LEU A 17 32.64 16.45 -23.08
C LEU A 17 33.54 16.75 -21.86
N GLY A 18 34.66 16.03 -21.72
CA GLY A 18 35.61 16.21 -20.61
C GLY A 18 36.59 17.39 -20.75
N ARG A 19 36.72 18.00 -21.94
CA ARG A 19 37.70 19.09 -22.18
C ARG A 19 37.10 20.50 -22.26
N VAL A 20 35.77 20.66 -22.37
CA VAL A 20 35.12 21.99 -22.35
C VAL A 20 34.84 22.48 -20.92
N ARG A 21 34.96 21.60 -19.91
CA ARG A 21 34.64 21.92 -18.51
C ARG A 21 35.79 22.55 -17.69
N LYS A 22 36.98 22.72 -18.29
CA LYS A 22 38.15 23.31 -17.60
C LYS A 22 38.54 24.72 -18.06
N GLN A 23 37.82 25.32 -19.00
CA GLN A 23 38.15 26.66 -19.51
C GLN A 23 37.04 27.73 -19.35
N ALA A 24 35.93 27.40 -18.69
CA ALA A 24 34.81 28.31 -18.45
C ALA A 24 34.66 28.76 -16.98
N LEU A 25 35.77 28.83 -16.24
CA LEU A 25 35.82 29.34 -14.85
C LEU A 25 36.55 30.68 -14.73
N LYS A 26 36.79 31.39 -15.84
CA LYS A 26 37.34 32.76 -15.84
C LYS A 26 36.70 33.58 -16.96
N SER A 27 35.57 34.23 -16.69
CA SER A 27 35.18 35.59 -17.18
C SER A 27 33.66 35.83 -17.14
N ASN A 28 33.30 36.91 -16.44
CA ASN A 28 32.14 37.81 -16.52
C ASN A 28 30.70 37.35 -16.84
N SER A 29 29.79 37.98 -16.09
CA SER A 29 28.47 37.53 -15.62
C SER A 29 27.27 38.01 -16.43
N THR A 30 27.41 38.33 -17.73
CA THR A 30 26.29 38.91 -18.52
C THR A 30 25.81 38.01 -19.67
N SER A 31 26.58 37.00 -20.10
CA SER A 31 26.19 36.11 -21.22
C SER A 31 25.29 34.92 -20.80
N TYR A 32 25.38 34.46 -19.55
CA TYR A 32 24.69 33.25 -19.08
C TYR A 32 23.16 33.43 -18.93
N LYS A 33 22.69 34.64 -18.62
CA LYS A 33 21.25 34.94 -18.47
C LYS A 33 20.51 34.98 -19.81
N SER A 34 21.18 35.37 -20.89
CA SER A 34 20.60 35.42 -22.25
C SER A 34 20.39 34.01 -22.82
N VAL A 35 21.36 33.12 -22.66
CA VAL A 35 21.29 31.74 -23.19
C VAL A 35 20.25 30.90 -22.43
N VAL A 36 20.10 31.08 -21.12
CA VAL A 36 19.08 30.38 -20.32
C VAL A 36 17.67 30.88 -20.62
N SER A 37 17.49 32.19 -20.84
CA SER A 37 16.20 32.79 -21.28
C SER A 37 15.73 32.21 -22.61
N THR A 38 16.62 32.15 -23.61
CA THR A 38 16.29 31.66 -24.96
C THR A 38 15.93 30.17 -24.96
N ASN A 39 16.62 29.36 -24.14
CA ASN A 39 16.32 27.93 -23.99
C ASN A 39 14.98 27.68 -23.28
N ILE A 40 14.64 28.46 -22.26
CA ILE A 40 13.33 28.37 -21.58
C ILE A 40 12.18 28.77 -22.53
N GLN A 41 12.37 29.81 -23.34
CA GLN A 41 11.38 30.20 -24.36
C GLN A 41 11.22 29.13 -25.45
N HIS A 42 12.30 28.46 -25.85
CA HIS A 42 12.27 27.38 -26.82
C HIS A 42 11.51 26.14 -26.29
N VAL A 43 11.76 25.74 -25.04
CA VAL A 43 11.03 24.63 -24.37
C VAL A 43 9.54 24.97 -24.18
N ARG A 44 9.20 26.21 -23.84
CA ARG A 44 7.80 26.68 -23.74
C ARG A 44 7.09 26.64 -25.11
N ARG A 45 7.77 27.00 -26.20
CA ARG A 45 7.20 26.91 -27.57
C ARG A 45 6.98 25.46 -28.00
N ILE A 46 7.89 24.55 -27.70
CA ILE A 46 7.72 23.10 -27.99
C ILE A 46 6.55 22.53 -27.19
N SER A 47 6.42 22.90 -25.92
CA SER A 47 5.33 22.46 -25.06
C SER A 47 3.96 22.98 -25.54
N LYS A 48 3.88 24.25 -25.97
CA LYS A 48 2.66 24.81 -26.59
C LYS A 48 2.31 24.10 -27.90
N LYS A 49 3.27 23.83 -28.78
CA LYS A 49 3.02 23.07 -30.02
C LYS A 49 2.50 21.66 -29.75
N LYS A 50 3.06 20.95 -28.76
CA LYS A 50 2.56 19.62 -28.34
C LYS A 50 1.16 19.66 -27.75
N ALA A 51 0.83 20.70 -26.96
CA ALA A 51 -0.51 20.89 -26.42
C ALA A 51 -1.54 21.17 -27.53
N GLN A 52 -1.19 22.01 -28.51
CA GLN A 52 -2.04 22.33 -29.65
C GLN A 52 -2.26 21.10 -30.54
N GLN A 53 -1.23 20.29 -30.75
CA GLN A 53 -1.32 19.03 -31.51
C GLN A 53 -2.21 18.00 -30.80
N LYS A 54 -2.14 17.90 -29.45
CA LYS A 54 -3.07 17.07 -28.67
C LYS A 54 -4.53 17.56 -28.77
N GLN A 55 -4.75 18.88 -28.79
CA GLN A 55 -6.09 19.46 -28.90
C GLN A 55 -6.69 19.26 -30.30
N THR A 56 -5.88 19.31 -31.36
CA THR A 56 -6.32 18.97 -32.72
C THR A 56 -6.71 17.49 -32.84
N VAL A 57 -5.94 16.57 -32.25
CA VAL A 57 -6.27 15.13 -32.24
C VAL A 57 -7.57 14.88 -31.47
N LEU A 58 -7.74 15.51 -30.29
CA LEU A 58 -8.97 15.37 -29.50
C LEU A 58 -10.20 15.89 -30.25
N LYS A 59 -10.07 17.00 -30.98
CA LYS A 59 -11.14 17.56 -31.81
C LYS A 59 -11.53 16.61 -32.95
N HIS A 60 -10.54 15.98 -33.60
CA HIS A 60 -10.78 15.01 -34.67
C HIS A 60 -11.43 13.71 -34.18
N VAL A 61 -11.08 13.27 -32.96
CA VAL A 61 -11.73 12.12 -32.30
C VAL A 61 -13.17 12.44 -31.92
N MET A 62 -13.46 13.64 -31.42
CA MET A 62 -14.83 14.07 -31.11
C MET A 62 -15.69 14.26 -32.37
N GLU A 63 -15.15 14.85 -33.44
CA GLU A 63 -15.86 14.96 -34.73
C GLU A 63 -16.15 13.59 -35.34
N SER A 64 -15.21 12.64 -35.22
CA SER A 64 -15.42 11.24 -35.65
C SER A 64 -16.45 10.49 -34.80
N ALA A 65 -16.58 10.83 -33.51
CA ALA A 65 -17.59 10.26 -32.62
C ALA A 65 -18.99 10.83 -32.89
N LEU A 66 -19.10 12.12 -33.22
CA LEU A 66 -20.35 12.77 -33.58
C LEU A 66 -20.93 12.26 -34.91
N VAL A 67 -20.06 11.97 -35.90
CA VAL A 67 -20.48 11.35 -37.18
C VAL A 67 -20.96 9.90 -36.99
N LYS A 68 -20.44 9.18 -35.98
CA LYS A 68 -20.89 7.81 -35.65
C LYS A 68 -22.16 7.75 -34.80
N ALA A 69 -22.54 8.84 -34.14
CA ALA A 69 -23.74 8.92 -33.30
C ALA A 69 -24.97 9.50 -34.03
N GLY A 70 -24.80 10.05 -35.23
CA GLY A 70 -25.87 10.64 -36.05
C GLY A 70 -26.70 9.61 -36.81
N GLY A 71 -27.40 8.74 -36.11
CA GLY A 71 -28.35 7.81 -36.73
C GLY A 71 -29.07 6.95 -35.71
N VAL A 72 -30.17 7.47 -35.14
CA VAL A 72 -31.44 6.79 -34.80
C VAL A 72 -32.37 7.81 -34.10
N ARG A 73 -33.66 7.64 -34.37
CA ARG A 73 -34.81 8.57 -34.25
C ARG A 73 -35.27 8.91 -32.83
N GLU A 74 -36.01 10.02 -32.77
CA GLU A 74 -36.84 10.53 -31.67
C GLU A 74 -37.66 9.47 -30.93
N ALA A 75 -37.64 9.53 -29.60
CA ALA A 75 -38.73 9.08 -28.73
C ALA A 75 -38.75 9.90 -27.43
N THR A 76 -39.82 10.66 -27.26
CA THR A 76 -40.22 11.46 -26.09
C THR A 76 -40.72 10.56 -24.96
N MET A 77 -40.22 10.70 -23.72
CA MET A 77 -40.93 10.44 -22.44
C MET A 77 -40.20 11.15 -21.28
N LYS A 78 -40.79 12.20 -20.70
CA LYS A 78 -41.53 12.27 -19.41
C LYS A 78 -40.65 12.20 -18.14
N GLU A 79 -40.62 13.32 -17.43
CA GLU A 79 -40.08 13.52 -16.08
C GLU A 79 -40.90 12.78 -15.00
N ALA A 80 -40.20 12.28 -13.97
CA ALA A 80 -40.74 11.95 -12.65
C ALA A 80 -39.61 12.06 -11.58
N PRO A 81 -39.94 12.30 -10.30
CA PRO A 81 -39.18 13.23 -9.45
C PRO A 81 -38.16 12.59 -8.49
N VAL A 82 -37.32 13.48 -7.97
CA VAL A 82 -36.23 13.28 -7.01
C VAL A 82 -36.77 12.93 -5.61
N GLU A 83 -36.36 11.77 -5.06
CA GLU A 83 -36.47 11.46 -3.64
C GLU A 83 -35.20 11.86 -2.88
N LYS A 84 -35.41 12.53 -1.74
CA LYS A 84 -34.39 13.01 -0.79
C LYS A 84 -34.12 11.89 0.22
N GLU A 85 -32.87 11.49 0.40
CA GLU A 85 -32.46 10.70 1.56
C GLU A 85 -31.87 11.61 2.65
N GLU A 86 -32.51 11.59 3.82
CA GLU A 86 -31.99 12.15 5.07
C GLU A 86 -31.17 11.09 5.85
N PRO A 87 -30.20 11.50 6.69
CA PRO A 87 -29.23 10.60 7.29
C PRO A 87 -29.77 9.88 8.54
N VAL A 88 -29.61 8.55 8.58
CA VAL A 88 -29.99 7.70 9.73
C VAL A 88 -28.96 7.80 10.85
N VAL A 89 -29.43 8.25 12.01
CA VAL A 89 -28.76 8.24 13.31
C VAL A 89 -28.92 6.86 13.95
N VAL A 90 -27.82 6.18 14.28
CA VAL A 90 -27.87 4.88 14.99
C VAL A 90 -27.85 5.12 16.51
N LYS A 91 -29.00 4.89 17.17
CA LYS A 91 -29.11 4.70 18.63
C LYS A 91 -29.17 3.20 18.95
N ALA A 92 -28.55 2.83 20.06
CA ALA A 92 -28.49 1.48 20.62
C ALA A 92 -29.84 1.03 21.20
N ILE A 93 -30.15 -0.28 21.11
CA ILE A 93 -31.24 -0.96 21.85
C ILE A 93 -30.75 -2.37 22.29
N PRO A 94 -31.16 -2.89 23.47
CA PRO A 94 -30.49 -3.96 24.21
C PRO A 94 -31.08 -5.37 24.01
N SER A 95 -30.44 -6.33 24.67
CA SER A 95 -30.64 -7.78 24.75
C SER A 95 -31.98 -8.29 25.31
N GLY A 96 -32.51 -9.37 24.73
CA GLY A 96 -33.57 -10.24 25.30
C GLY A 96 -33.86 -11.46 24.39
N PRO A 97 -34.35 -12.61 24.91
CA PRO A 97 -33.86 -13.93 24.49
C PRO A 97 -34.82 -14.80 23.65
N GLY A 98 -34.22 -15.71 22.87
CA GLY A 98 -34.64 -17.12 22.70
C GLY A 98 -35.90 -17.43 21.89
N THR A 99 -35.74 -17.99 20.68
CA THR A 99 -36.55 -19.16 20.25
C THR A 99 -35.86 -19.92 19.13
N THR A 100 -35.74 -21.23 19.34
CA THR A 100 -35.27 -22.29 18.43
C THR A 100 -36.28 -22.58 17.34
N LEU A 101 -35.86 -22.60 16.06
CA LEU A 101 -36.51 -23.36 14.99
C LEU A 101 -35.45 -23.82 13.97
N GLY A 102 -35.48 -25.11 13.64
CA GLY A 102 -34.45 -25.85 12.92
C GLY A 102 -34.27 -25.45 11.45
N ALA A 103 -33.02 -25.51 10.99
CA ALA A 103 -32.65 -25.41 9.59
C ALA A 103 -32.25 -26.81 9.07
N PRO A 104 -32.69 -27.21 7.86
CA PRO A 104 -32.33 -28.48 7.27
C PRO A 104 -30.87 -28.48 6.78
N SER A 105 -30.21 -29.61 7.00
CA SER A 105 -28.87 -29.92 6.56
C SER A 105 -28.82 -29.97 5.03
N VAL A 106 -28.01 -29.10 4.41
CA VAL A 106 -27.67 -29.18 2.98
C VAL A 106 -26.18 -29.41 2.87
N THR A 107 -25.83 -30.67 2.62
CA THR A 107 -24.49 -31.14 2.29
C THR A 107 -24.14 -30.65 0.89
N LEU A 108 -23.13 -29.79 0.75
CA LEU A 108 -22.58 -29.41 -0.56
C LEU A 108 -21.40 -30.35 -0.91
N PRO A 109 -21.34 -30.88 -2.14
CA PRO A 109 -20.28 -31.81 -2.53
C PRO A 109 -18.96 -31.07 -2.79
N ILE A 110 -17.88 -31.72 -2.35
CA ILE A 110 -16.48 -31.41 -2.63
C ILE A 110 -16.13 -32.02 -3.99
N ASN A 111 -15.66 -31.18 -4.93
CA ASN A 111 -14.83 -31.43 -6.14
C ASN A 111 -15.14 -30.31 -7.17
N ALA A 112 -14.25 -29.74 -7.97
CA ALA A 112 -12.96 -30.19 -8.48
C ALA A 112 -12.11 -28.98 -8.88
N HIS A 113 -10.80 -29.24 -9.01
CA HIS A 113 -9.79 -28.38 -9.64
C HIS A 113 -10.31 -27.62 -10.87
N GLN A 114 -10.40 -26.29 -10.75
CA GLN A 114 -10.43 -25.41 -11.92
C GLN A 114 -9.02 -24.91 -12.21
N ASP A 115 -8.55 -25.41 -13.33
CA ASP A 115 -7.39 -25.02 -14.11
C ASP A 115 -7.27 -23.48 -14.21
N ARG A 116 -6.37 -22.89 -13.40
CA ARG A 116 -5.97 -21.50 -13.58
C ARG A 116 -4.85 -21.49 -14.62
N THR A 117 -5.22 -21.27 -15.87
CA THR A 117 -4.30 -20.72 -16.86
C THR A 117 -3.87 -19.34 -16.37
N THR A 118 -2.68 -19.29 -15.78
CA THR A 118 -2.05 -18.08 -15.25
C THR A 118 -1.82 -17.10 -16.40
N THR A 119 -2.75 -16.16 -16.57
CA THR A 119 -2.48 -14.91 -17.26
C THR A 119 -1.30 -14.25 -16.57
N MET A 120 -0.30 -13.85 -17.35
CA MET A 120 0.85 -13.06 -16.92
C MET A 120 0.36 -11.94 -15.98
N PRO A 121 0.91 -11.78 -14.75
CA PRO A 121 0.52 -10.66 -13.92
C PRO A 121 0.88 -9.39 -14.68
N ALA A 122 -0.11 -8.52 -14.83
CA ALA A 122 0.04 -7.19 -15.39
C ALA A 122 1.24 -6.47 -14.76
N ASP A 123 1.90 -5.61 -15.54
CA ASP A 123 2.88 -4.64 -15.03
C ASP A 123 2.39 -4.11 -13.67
N SER A 124 3.21 -4.28 -12.64
CA SER A 124 2.95 -3.88 -11.26
C SER A 124 2.20 -2.55 -11.20
N LEU A 125 0.93 -2.57 -10.76
CA LEU A 125 0.04 -1.40 -10.63
C LEU A 125 0.45 -0.42 -9.51
N ILE A 126 1.69 -0.52 -9.02
CA ILE A 126 2.23 0.33 -7.98
C ILE A 126 2.38 1.76 -8.53
N PRO A 127 1.74 2.77 -7.92
CA PRO A 127 1.77 4.14 -8.44
C PRO A 127 3.13 4.80 -8.22
N ASP A 128 3.55 5.64 -9.18
CA ASP A 128 4.64 6.58 -8.96
C ASP A 128 4.26 7.62 -7.90
N ILE A 129 5.25 8.08 -7.12
CA ILE A 129 5.03 9.16 -6.14
C ILE A 129 4.89 10.49 -6.90
N PRO A 130 3.74 11.17 -6.84
CA PRO A 130 3.54 12.43 -7.53
C PRO A 130 4.29 13.58 -6.85
N GLY A 131 4.52 14.63 -7.61
CA GLY A 131 5.19 15.84 -7.15
C GLY A 131 6.58 16.02 -7.75
N MET A 132 7.24 17.09 -7.34
CA MET A 132 8.57 17.46 -7.81
C MET A 132 9.60 17.24 -6.71
N PRO A 133 10.79 16.69 -7.02
CA PRO A 133 11.86 16.61 -6.05
C PRO A 133 12.26 18.03 -5.60
N ILE A 134 12.66 18.14 -4.35
CA ILE A 134 13.14 19.42 -3.78
C ILE A 134 14.66 19.44 -3.67
N ASP A 135 15.24 20.64 -3.53
CA ASP A 135 16.68 20.78 -3.37
C ASP A 135 17.18 20.21 -2.03
N ALA A 136 18.45 19.79 -2.01
CA ALA A 136 19.03 19.09 -0.86
C ALA A 136 19.06 19.92 0.43
N ARG A 137 19.15 21.25 0.34
CA ARG A 137 19.18 22.12 1.52
C ARG A 137 17.79 22.18 2.15
N THR A 138 16.75 22.41 1.34
CA THR A 138 15.35 22.38 1.78
C THR A 138 14.98 21.00 2.33
N GLU A 139 15.38 19.92 1.65
CA GLU A 139 15.15 18.55 2.14
C GLU A 139 15.77 18.31 3.52
N GLY A 140 17.01 18.75 3.74
CA GLY A 140 17.68 18.67 5.04
C GLY A 140 16.90 19.39 6.15
N MET A 141 16.48 20.63 5.89
CA MET A 141 15.70 21.41 6.86
C MET A 141 14.34 20.76 7.18
N LEU A 142 13.64 20.23 6.16
CA LEU A 142 12.34 19.57 6.35
C LEU A 142 12.47 18.24 7.11
N ARG A 143 13.56 17.48 6.90
CA ARG A 143 13.83 16.25 7.68
C ARG A 143 14.00 16.53 9.18
N GLU A 144 14.67 17.62 9.54
CA GLU A 144 14.80 18.02 10.95
C GLU A 144 13.48 18.57 11.50
N ARG A 145 12.75 19.32 10.68
CA ARG A 145 11.45 19.91 11.07
C ARG A 145 10.40 18.83 11.34
N ILE A 146 10.27 17.84 10.46
CA ILE A 146 9.31 16.75 10.62
C ILE A 146 9.62 15.88 11.86
N CYS A 147 10.91 15.67 12.19
CA CYS A 147 11.29 14.97 13.43
C CYS A 147 10.94 15.78 14.68
N ARG A 148 11.22 17.09 14.68
CA ARG A 148 10.86 17.98 15.80
C ARG A 148 9.36 18.05 16.04
N ALA A 149 8.55 18.02 14.98
CA ALA A 149 7.09 18.02 15.08
C ALA A 149 6.52 16.83 15.88
N ILE A 150 7.26 15.71 15.96
CA ILE A 150 6.92 14.54 16.77
C ILE A 150 7.83 14.36 18.00
N GLY A 151 8.61 15.39 18.36
CA GLY A 151 9.46 15.38 19.55
C GLY A 151 10.72 14.53 19.45
N ILE A 152 11.24 14.29 18.24
CA ILE A 152 12.46 13.52 18.00
C ILE A 152 13.55 14.41 17.43
N ASN A 153 14.78 14.23 17.91
CA ASN A 153 15.96 14.88 17.35
C ASN A 153 16.52 14.08 16.16
N GLY A 154 17.07 14.80 15.19
CA GLY A 154 17.71 14.22 14.01
C GLY A 154 16.87 14.37 12.74
N SER A 155 17.17 13.54 11.76
CA SER A 155 16.67 13.70 10.38
C SER A 155 16.30 12.36 9.74
N ARG A 156 16.00 11.33 10.55
CA ARG A 156 15.63 9.98 10.07
C ARG A 156 14.18 9.93 9.59
N PHE A 157 13.85 8.92 8.78
CA PHE A 157 12.45 8.64 8.44
C PHE A 157 11.67 8.27 9.71
N ILE A 158 10.50 8.90 9.90
CA ILE A 158 9.71 8.78 11.13
C ILE A 158 8.55 7.77 11.01
N GLY A 159 8.31 7.21 9.83
CA GLY A 159 7.25 6.21 9.66
C GLY A 159 7.57 4.89 10.37
N ALA A 160 6.61 4.37 11.14
CA ALA A 160 6.68 3.11 11.88
C ALA A 160 6.83 1.90 10.93
N GLN A 161 7.67 0.90 11.18
CA GLN A 161 7.83 -0.28 10.34
C GLN A 161 7.21 -1.51 11.03
N PRO A 162 6.30 -2.24 10.36
CA PRO A 162 5.64 -3.36 10.98
C PRO A 162 6.55 -4.59 11.10
N VAL A 163 6.40 -5.33 12.20
CA VAL A 163 7.04 -6.62 12.42
C VAL A 163 6.16 -7.76 11.91
N SER A 164 6.76 -8.90 11.57
CA SER A 164 5.99 -10.06 11.08
C SER A 164 5.06 -10.61 12.15
N PHE A 165 3.83 -10.95 11.75
CA PHE A 165 2.87 -11.64 12.59
C PHE A 165 3.29 -13.09 12.80
N THR A 166 3.24 -13.54 14.05
CA THR A 166 3.64 -14.89 14.48
C THR A 166 2.56 -15.51 15.36
N ARG A 167 2.71 -16.80 15.71
CA ARG A 167 1.86 -17.44 16.73
C ARG A 167 1.90 -16.73 18.08
N THR A 168 3.04 -16.16 18.46
CA THR A 168 3.15 -15.37 19.70
C THR A 168 2.27 -14.13 19.64
N THR A 169 2.31 -13.39 18.52
CA THR A 169 1.48 -12.19 18.36
C THR A 169 0.00 -12.52 18.17
N LEU A 170 -0.34 -13.72 17.69
CA LEU A 170 -1.72 -14.21 17.71
C LEU A 170 -2.27 -14.31 19.13
N GLN A 171 -1.45 -14.78 20.08
CA GLN A 171 -1.85 -14.78 21.50
C GLN A 171 -1.95 -13.36 22.05
N GLU A 172 -1.09 -12.43 21.62
CA GLU A 172 -1.16 -11.04 22.03
C GLU A 172 -2.51 -10.38 21.69
N LEU A 173 -3.12 -10.70 20.53
CA LEU A 173 -4.46 -10.22 20.17
C LEU A 173 -5.54 -10.60 21.19
N LYS A 174 -5.34 -11.68 21.96
CA LYS A 174 -6.24 -12.10 23.03
C LYS A 174 -6.04 -11.27 24.30
N SER A 175 -4.91 -10.58 24.48
CA SER A 175 -4.61 -9.77 25.67
C SER A 175 -4.72 -8.27 25.44
N GLU A 176 -4.61 -7.80 24.20
CA GLU A 176 -4.60 -6.37 23.86
C GLU A 176 -5.55 -6.06 22.70
N ASP A 177 -6.12 -4.85 22.73
CA ASP A 177 -7.04 -4.40 21.69
C ASP A 177 -6.27 -3.95 20.45
N TYR A 178 -6.52 -4.62 19.33
CA TYR A 178 -5.99 -4.30 18.01
C TYR A 178 -7.11 -3.96 17.00
N PHE A 179 -6.80 -3.05 16.08
CA PHE A 179 -7.52 -2.92 14.82
C PHE A 179 -6.83 -3.76 13.74
N VAL A 180 -7.59 -4.14 12.70
CA VAL A 180 -7.12 -4.85 11.51
C VAL A 180 -7.55 -4.12 10.24
N ALA A 181 -6.65 -4.01 9.27
CA ALA A 181 -6.93 -3.50 7.94
C ALA A 181 -6.25 -4.39 6.90
N GLU A 182 -6.65 -4.25 5.64
CA GLU A 182 -5.99 -4.90 4.52
C GLU A 182 -4.55 -4.37 4.36
N LYS A 183 -3.63 -5.21 3.87
CA LYS A 183 -2.24 -4.82 3.57
C LYS A 183 -2.12 -4.53 2.07
N SER A 184 -2.30 -3.27 1.70
CA SER A 184 -2.32 -2.87 0.31
C SER A 184 -0.95 -3.00 -0.35
N ASP A 185 -0.97 -3.32 -1.64
CA ASP A 185 0.19 -3.35 -2.51
C ASP A 185 0.36 -1.96 -3.15
N GLY A 186 1.00 -1.06 -2.41
CA GLY A 186 1.16 0.34 -2.79
C GLY A 186 2.47 0.97 -2.33
N VAL A 187 2.59 2.27 -2.54
CA VAL A 187 3.74 3.06 -2.09
C VAL A 187 3.41 3.81 -0.82
N ARG A 188 3.96 3.35 0.29
CA ARG A 188 3.84 4.07 1.56
C ARG A 188 4.57 5.42 1.52
N VAL A 189 3.84 6.47 1.87
CA VAL A 189 4.36 7.84 1.99
C VAL A 189 3.74 8.56 3.19
N LEU A 190 4.55 9.35 3.90
CA LEU A 190 4.01 10.34 4.82
C LEU A 190 3.55 11.55 4.03
N LEU A 191 2.44 12.16 4.39
CA LEU A 191 1.99 13.45 3.87
C LEU A 191 2.24 14.51 4.94
N TYR A 192 3.06 15.52 4.58
CA TYR A 192 3.46 16.60 5.47
C TYR A 192 2.95 17.95 4.96
N CYS A 193 2.10 18.61 5.75
CA CYS A 193 1.59 19.95 5.49
C CYS A 193 2.35 20.98 6.32
N VAL A 194 2.85 22.03 5.66
CA VAL A 194 3.58 23.12 6.33
C VAL A 194 3.30 24.45 5.63
N LEU A 195 3.21 25.54 6.39
CA LEU A 195 3.12 26.88 5.81
C LEU A 195 4.52 27.44 5.53
N ASN A 196 4.67 28.10 4.38
CA ASN A 196 5.85 28.91 4.09
C ASN A 196 5.77 30.28 4.77
N ASP A 197 6.83 31.08 4.66
CA ASP A 197 6.92 32.43 5.27
C ASP A 197 5.85 33.41 4.75
N ARG A 198 5.16 33.07 3.65
CA ARG A 198 4.06 33.86 3.08
C ARG A 198 2.69 33.35 3.51
N GLY A 199 2.62 32.41 4.45
CA GLY A 199 1.38 31.79 4.91
C GLY A 199 0.74 30.84 3.89
N GLN A 200 1.44 30.45 2.83
CA GLN A 200 0.92 29.51 1.83
C GLN A 200 1.27 28.09 2.23
N GLN A 201 0.29 27.19 2.20
CA GLN A 201 0.54 25.77 2.49
C GLN A 201 1.33 25.10 1.37
N GLN A 202 2.36 24.38 1.78
CA GLN A 202 3.13 23.44 1.00
C GLN A 202 2.82 22.03 1.50
N VAL A 203 2.56 21.12 0.57
CA VAL A 203 2.32 19.70 0.85
C VAL A 203 3.48 18.91 0.28
N PHE A 204 4.05 18.06 1.12
CA PHE A 204 5.13 17.15 0.74
C PHE A 204 4.70 15.70 0.94
N LEU A 205 5.08 14.83 0.02
CA LEU A 205 5.09 13.38 0.23
C LEU A 205 6.50 12.94 0.61
N VAL A 206 6.62 12.10 1.63
CA VAL A 206 7.90 11.60 2.15
C VAL A 206 7.93 10.09 2.03
N ASP A 207 8.82 9.57 1.18
CA ASP A 207 8.94 8.14 0.94
C ASP A 207 9.75 7.42 2.04
N ARG A 208 9.82 6.09 1.97
CA ARG A 208 10.62 5.27 2.91
C ARG A 208 12.12 5.55 2.85
N LYS A 209 12.64 6.12 1.76
CA LYS A 209 14.04 6.56 1.62
C LYS A 209 14.25 7.97 2.18
N ASN A 210 13.23 8.52 2.86
CA ASN A 210 13.22 9.84 3.46
C ASN A 210 13.38 10.96 2.41
N LYS A 211 12.88 10.74 1.19
CA LYS A 211 12.89 11.70 0.09
C LYS A 211 11.59 12.46 0.01
N PHE A 212 11.72 13.77 -0.18
CA PHE A 212 10.59 14.70 -0.19
C PHE A 212 10.21 15.07 -1.62
N SER A 213 8.92 14.92 -1.93
CA SER A 213 8.31 15.37 -3.18
C SER A 213 7.29 16.45 -2.88
N TYR A 214 7.47 17.66 -3.44
CA TYR A 214 6.53 18.77 -3.31
C TYR A 214 5.34 18.61 -4.26
N VAL A 215 4.12 18.73 -3.73
CA VAL A 215 2.87 18.55 -4.49
C VAL A 215 2.06 19.84 -4.53
N PRO A 216 2.23 20.71 -5.55
CA PRO A 216 1.68 22.05 -5.54
C PRO A 216 0.15 22.13 -5.65
N GLN A 217 -0.52 21.11 -6.19
CA GLN A 217 -1.98 21.11 -6.40
C GLN A 217 -2.78 20.72 -5.14
N LEU A 218 -2.13 20.20 -4.10
CA LEU A 218 -2.79 19.76 -2.88
C LEU A 218 -2.85 20.87 -1.83
N ARG A 219 -4.03 21.05 -1.23
CA ARG A 219 -4.23 21.88 -0.05
C ARG A 219 -5.18 21.17 0.91
N PHE A 220 -4.89 21.25 2.21
CA PHE A 220 -5.67 20.63 3.27
C PHE A 220 -6.15 21.72 4.23
N PRO A 221 -7.46 22.02 4.22
CA PRO A 221 -8.04 23.08 5.04
C PRO A 221 -8.25 22.63 6.49
N ILE A 222 -8.41 23.59 7.39
CA ILE A 222 -8.81 23.37 8.77
C ILE A 222 -10.32 23.08 8.84
N ALA A 223 -10.72 22.15 9.71
CA ALA A 223 -12.13 21.89 9.98
C ALA A 223 -12.88 23.17 10.38
N GLY A 224 -14.04 23.40 9.75
CA GLY A 224 -14.85 24.60 9.98
C GLY A 224 -14.30 25.89 9.35
N ASN A 225 -13.12 25.88 8.73
CA ASN A 225 -12.57 27.03 8.03
C ASN A 225 -11.79 26.62 6.77
N LEU A 226 -12.49 26.58 5.64
CA LEU A 226 -11.92 26.18 4.34
C LEU A 226 -10.90 27.17 3.75
N GLN A 227 -10.72 28.35 4.37
CA GLN A 227 -9.73 29.36 3.97
C GLN A 227 -8.46 29.31 4.83
N ALA A 228 -8.49 28.59 5.95
CA ALA A 228 -7.32 28.31 6.77
C ALA A 228 -6.75 26.93 6.44
N TYR A 229 -5.43 26.77 6.50
CA TYR A 229 -4.76 25.53 6.10
C TYR A 229 -3.90 24.96 7.23
N HIS A 230 -3.77 23.63 7.24
CA HIS A 230 -2.89 22.94 8.18
C HIS A 230 -1.43 23.40 8.10
N ASN A 231 -0.78 23.44 9.26
CA ASN A 231 0.65 23.72 9.42
C ASN A 231 1.26 22.70 10.38
N GLU A 232 2.41 22.09 10.08
CA GLU A 232 2.99 21.05 10.95
C GLU A 232 2.03 19.87 11.19
N THR A 233 1.34 19.43 10.14
CA THR A 233 0.48 18.23 10.18
C THR A 233 1.15 17.09 9.43
N ILE A 234 1.23 15.91 10.04
CA ILE A 234 1.88 14.72 9.48
C ILE A 234 0.90 13.56 9.50
N VAL A 235 0.59 13.04 8.31
CA VAL A 235 -0.29 11.89 8.09
C VAL A 235 0.52 10.73 7.55
N ASP A 236 0.30 9.52 8.08
CA ASP A 236 0.87 8.28 7.52
C ASP A 236 -0.19 7.61 6.63
N GLY A 237 0.25 7.12 5.48
CA GLY A 237 -0.65 6.60 4.46
C GLY A 237 0.07 5.87 3.34
N GLU A 238 -0.73 5.34 2.42
CA GLU A 238 -0.27 4.57 1.27
C GLU A 238 -0.93 5.03 -0.02
N LEU A 239 -0.13 5.21 -1.07
CA LEU A 239 -0.63 5.44 -2.42
C LEU A 239 -0.91 4.08 -3.07
N VAL A 240 -2.14 3.90 -3.53
CA VAL A 240 -2.61 2.72 -4.25
C VAL A 240 -3.20 3.13 -5.60
N THR A 241 -3.18 2.20 -6.56
CA THR A 241 -3.89 2.36 -7.84
C THR A 241 -5.13 1.47 -7.82
N ASP A 242 -6.30 2.08 -7.72
CA ASP A 242 -7.58 1.40 -7.89
C ASP A 242 -7.84 1.14 -9.37
N GLN A 243 -8.25 -0.08 -9.73
CA GLN A 243 -8.83 -0.41 -11.03
C GLN A 243 -10.35 -0.33 -10.94
N GLU A 244 -10.95 0.57 -11.71
CA GLU A 244 -12.39 0.78 -11.74
C GLU A 244 -13.09 -0.20 -12.72
N PRO A 245 -14.41 -0.44 -12.60
CA PRO A 245 -15.14 -1.36 -13.47
C PRO A 245 -15.10 -1.02 -14.96
N ASP A 246 -14.88 0.26 -15.29
CA ASP A 246 -14.73 0.74 -16.68
C ASP A 246 -13.29 0.56 -17.22
N GLY A 247 -12.40 -0.05 -16.43
CA GLY A 247 -10.99 -0.26 -16.75
C GLY A 247 -10.10 0.94 -16.48
N SER A 248 -10.66 2.08 -16.02
CA SER A 248 -9.86 3.24 -15.65
C SER A 248 -9.07 2.99 -14.37
N GLN A 249 -7.95 3.70 -14.22
CA GLN A 249 -7.10 3.63 -13.04
C GLN A 249 -7.17 4.92 -12.25
N VAL A 250 -7.37 4.80 -10.94
CA VAL A 250 -7.49 5.94 -10.02
C VAL A 250 -6.47 5.81 -8.91
N VAL A 251 -5.54 6.76 -8.83
CA VAL A 251 -4.59 6.82 -7.72
C VAL A 251 -5.30 7.36 -6.47
N ARG A 252 -5.12 6.67 -5.34
CA ARG A 252 -5.69 7.05 -4.05
C ARG A 252 -4.63 7.03 -2.96
N TYR A 253 -4.61 8.07 -2.14
CA TYR A 253 -3.90 8.09 -0.87
C TYR A 253 -4.84 7.63 0.24
N LEU A 254 -4.56 6.43 0.77
CA LEU A 254 -5.24 5.84 1.91
C LEU A 254 -4.50 6.21 3.20
N ALA A 255 -5.00 7.22 3.90
CA ALA A 255 -4.47 7.67 5.18
C ALA A 255 -4.88 6.69 6.29
N PHE A 256 -3.93 6.27 7.13
CA PHE A 256 -4.17 5.27 8.17
C PHE A 256 -3.60 5.64 9.55
N ASP A 257 -2.86 6.74 9.70
CA ASP A 257 -2.49 7.28 11.02
C ASP A 257 -2.20 8.79 10.95
N LEU A 258 -2.26 9.47 12.09
CA LEU A 258 -1.97 10.90 12.24
C LEU A 258 -0.95 11.10 13.36
N LEU A 259 0.21 11.65 13.03
CA LEU A 259 1.36 11.74 13.94
C LEU A 259 1.43 13.12 14.60
N ALA A 260 1.17 14.16 13.82
CA ALA A 260 1.12 15.55 14.29
C ALA A 260 -0.06 16.27 13.65
N HIS A 261 -0.67 17.18 14.40
CA HIS A 261 -1.83 17.94 13.96
C HIS A 261 -1.67 19.41 14.36
N ASN A 262 -1.50 20.30 13.38
CA ASN A 262 -1.34 21.74 13.61
C ASN A 262 -0.23 22.09 14.61
N GLY A 263 0.91 21.40 14.52
CA GLY A 263 2.05 21.58 15.43
C GLY A 263 1.94 20.82 16.76
N GLN A 264 0.78 20.21 17.03
CA GLN A 264 0.62 19.34 18.18
C GLN A 264 1.13 17.93 17.86
N ASN A 265 2.12 17.47 18.62
CA ASN A 265 2.52 16.07 18.63
C ASN A 265 1.43 15.21 19.28
N ILE A 266 0.91 14.22 18.55
CA ILE A 266 -0.16 13.34 19.05
C ILE A 266 0.21 11.86 19.04
N ILE A 267 1.48 11.49 18.79
CA ILE A 267 1.91 10.09 18.72
C ILE A 267 1.61 9.30 20.01
N LYS A 268 1.60 9.97 21.17
CA LYS A 268 1.29 9.38 22.48
C LYS A 268 -0.19 9.08 22.71
N LYS A 269 -1.09 9.58 21.84
CA LYS A 269 -2.52 9.29 21.94
C LYS A 269 -2.81 7.89 21.38
N PRO A 270 -3.81 7.15 21.89
CA PRO A 270 -4.22 5.87 21.31
C PRO A 270 -4.62 5.99 19.83
N LEU A 271 -4.45 4.91 19.05
CA LEU A 271 -4.76 4.91 17.61
C LEU A 271 -6.20 5.33 17.32
N ARG A 272 -7.17 4.90 18.14
CA ARG A 272 -8.58 5.30 17.97
C ARG A 272 -8.75 6.82 17.97
N SER A 273 -8.06 7.53 18.86
CA SER A 273 -8.09 9.00 18.93
C SER A 273 -7.41 9.63 17.72
N ARG A 274 -6.27 9.07 17.28
CA ARG A 274 -5.54 9.56 16.10
C ARG A 274 -6.37 9.39 14.82
N LEU A 275 -7.03 8.24 14.64
CA LEU A 275 -7.94 7.96 13.52
C LEU A 275 -9.19 8.84 13.52
N ALA A 276 -9.83 9.03 14.68
CA ALA A 276 -11.00 9.91 14.79
C ALA A 276 -10.64 11.34 14.37
N ARG A 277 -9.51 11.86 14.87
CA ARG A 277 -8.98 13.17 14.47
C ARG A 277 -8.59 13.22 13.00
N LEU A 278 -7.93 12.19 12.47
CA LEU A 278 -7.59 12.10 11.05
C LEU A 278 -8.83 12.20 10.16
N GLN A 279 -9.90 11.48 10.52
CA GLN A 279 -11.16 11.54 9.79
C GLN A 279 -11.80 12.93 9.88
N GLN A 280 -12.03 13.41 11.10
CA GLN A 280 -12.84 14.61 11.36
C GLN A 280 -12.11 15.91 11.02
N GLU A 281 -10.82 15.99 11.32
CA GLU A 281 -10.05 17.24 11.25
C GLU A 281 -9.17 17.35 10.00
N PHE A 282 -8.96 16.27 9.23
CA PHE A 282 -8.11 16.28 8.03
C PHE A 282 -8.82 15.76 6.77
N VAL A 283 -9.38 14.55 6.79
CA VAL A 283 -10.00 13.93 5.61
C VAL A 283 -11.34 14.59 5.27
N THR A 284 -12.22 14.81 6.25
CA THR A 284 -13.53 15.44 6.03
C THR A 284 -13.40 16.87 5.48
N PRO A 285 -12.59 17.77 6.06
CA PRO A 285 -12.44 19.13 5.55
C PRO A 285 -11.88 19.18 4.11
N TYR A 286 -10.96 18.27 3.76
CA TYR A 286 -10.49 18.14 2.39
C TYR A 286 -11.62 17.76 1.42
N LYS A 287 -12.48 16.81 1.80
CA LYS A 287 -13.66 16.45 0.99
C LYS A 287 -14.65 17.62 0.87
N GLU A 288 -14.82 18.42 1.92
CA GLU A 288 -15.66 19.62 1.88
C GLU A 288 -15.10 20.68 0.95
N LEU A 289 -13.78 20.92 0.98
CA LEU A 289 -13.09 21.79 0.02
C LEU A 289 -13.37 21.35 -1.42
N LEU A 290 -13.24 20.06 -1.72
CA LEU A 290 -13.46 19.56 -3.09
C LEU A 290 -14.90 19.76 -3.59
N LYS A 291 -15.91 19.86 -2.70
CA LYS A 291 -17.30 20.14 -3.09
C LYS A 291 -17.52 21.59 -3.53
N VAL A 292 -16.76 22.52 -2.96
CA VAL A 292 -16.91 23.98 -3.22
C VAL A 292 -15.82 24.55 -4.11
N ALA A 293 -14.76 23.77 -4.36
CA ALA A 293 -13.66 24.18 -5.21
C ALA A 293 -14.07 24.28 -6.68
N GLN A 294 -13.33 25.09 -7.44
CA GLN A 294 -13.53 25.20 -8.88
C GLN A 294 -13.32 23.83 -9.55
N PRO A 295 -14.11 23.46 -10.59
CA PRO A 295 -13.99 22.16 -11.25
C PRO A 295 -12.56 21.85 -11.74
N GLN A 296 -11.85 22.86 -12.24
CA GLN A 296 -10.46 22.72 -12.68
C GLN A 296 -9.54 22.25 -11.54
N TYR A 297 -9.71 22.79 -10.33
CA TYR A 297 -8.92 22.38 -9.17
C TYR A 297 -9.15 20.91 -8.80
N VAL A 298 -10.41 20.46 -8.88
CA VAL A 298 -10.79 19.06 -8.59
C VAL A 298 -10.20 18.11 -9.64
N LEU A 299 -10.24 18.48 -10.92
CA LEU A 299 -9.67 17.69 -12.02
C LEU A 299 -8.14 17.60 -11.98
N GLU A 300 -7.47 18.61 -11.43
CA GLU A 300 -6.01 18.67 -11.30
C GLU A 300 -5.47 17.97 -10.04
N GLN A 301 -6.34 17.38 -9.21
CA GLN A 301 -5.87 16.65 -8.03
C GLN A 301 -5.02 15.44 -8.45
N PRO A 302 -3.81 15.27 -7.89
CA PRO A 302 -2.90 14.21 -8.31
C PRO A 302 -3.36 12.81 -7.87
N PHE A 303 -4.22 12.74 -6.86
CA PHE A 303 -4.84 11.52 -6.35
C PHE A 303 -6.06 11.86 -5.50
N LYS A 304 -6.94 10.88 -5.28
CA LYS A 304 -8.03 10.98 -4.31
C LYS A 304 -7.50 10.72 -2.90
N VAL A 305 -8.03 11.40 -1.88
CA VAL A 305 -7.67 11.15 -0.47
C VAL A 305 -8.82 10.44 0.23
N GLY A 306 -8.49 9.39 0.98
CA GLY A 306 -9.45 8.65 1.81
C GLY A 306 -8.83 8.18 3.11
N LEU A 307 -9.67 7.91 4.11
CA LEU A 307 -9.27 7.17 5.29
C LEU A 307 -9.28 5.67 4.95
N LYS A 308 -8.25 4.94 5.35
CA LYS A 308 -8.19 3.49 5.24
C LYS A 308 -9.21 2.87 6.21
N GLU A 309 -10.04 1.96 5.69
CA GLU A 309 -11.02 1.26 6.53
C GLU A 309 -10.28 0.34 7.51
N VAL A 310 -10.60 0.47 8.79
CA VAL A 310 -10.13 -0.42 9.85
C VAL A 310 -11.31 -1.16 10.45
N ASN A 311 -11.08 -2.40 10.83
CA ASN A 311 -12.03 -3.26 11.54
C ASN A 311 -11.45 -3.65 12.90
N LEU A 312 -12.29 -4.14 13.81
CA LEU A 312 -11.79 -4.72 15.07
C LEU A 312 -11.01 -6.00 14.77
N SER A 313 -9.99 -6.32 15.56
CA SER A 313 -9.13 -7.50 15.34
C SER A 313 -9.87 -8.84 15.32
N TYR A 314 -11.07 -8.93 15.89
CA TYR A 314 -11.95 -10.09 15.77
C TYR A 314 -12.89 -10.04 14.55
N GLY A 315 -12.70 -9.10 13.62
CA GLY A 315 -13.42 -8.98 12.35
C GLY A 315 -12.69 -9.66 11.18
N ILE A 316 -11.88 -10.68 11.45
CA ILE A 316 -11.02 -11.37 10.49
C ILE A 316 -11.83 -11.99 9.35
N GLU A 317 -12.94 -12.65 9.68
CA GLU A 317 -13.83 -13.28 8.72
C GLU A 317 -14.47 -12.25 7.78
N LYS A 318 -14.91 -11.10 8.31
CA LYS A 318 -15.37 -9.96 7.50
C LYS A 318 -14.27 -9.48 6.56
N MET A 319 -13.02 -9.39 7.03
CA MET A 319 -11.90 -8.99 6.18
C MET A 319 -11.76 -9.93 4.98
N PHE A 320 -11.74 -11.25 5.20
CA PHE A 320 -11.55 -12.23 4.13
C PHE A 320 -12.75 -12.40 3.20
N ARG A 321 -13.98 -12.36 3.73
CA ARG A 321 -15.19 -12.66 2.94
C ARG A 321 -15.77 -11.43 2.26
N GLU A 322 -15.58 -10.25 2.84
CA GLU A 322 -16.28 -9.04 2.39
C GLU A 322 -15.33 -7.92 1.98
N VAL A 323 -14.24 -7.67 2.71
CA VAL A 323 -13.38 -6.50 2.44
C VAL A 323 -12.40 -6.81 1.30
N LEU A 324 -11.53 -7.81 1.48
CA LEU A 324 -10.48 -8.15 0.51
C LEU A 324 -11.03 -8.42 -0.91
N PRO A 325 -12.13 -9.19 -1.11
CA PRO A 325 -12.66 -9.46 -2.44
C PRO A 325 -13.26 -8.24 -3.16
N ARG A 326 -13.57 -7.16 -2.43
CA ARG A 326 -14.15 -5.92 -2.98
C ARG A 326 -13.12 -4.80 -3.18
N LEU A 327 -11.85 -5.04 -2.83
CA LEU A 327 -10.80 -4.06 -3.07
C LEU A 327 -10.58 -3.86 -4.57
N LYS A 328 -10.33 -2.61 -4.95
CA LYS A 328 -10.01 -2.22 -6.32
C LYS A 328 -8.50 -2.18 -6.59
N HIS A 329 -7.70 -2.38 -5.56
CA HIS A 329 -6.23 -2.42 -5.61
C HIS A 329 -5.74 -3.76 -5.08
N GLY A 330 -4.47 -4.09 -5.38
CA GLY A 330 -3.82 -5.27 -4.84
C GLY A 330 -3.69 -5.22 -3.32
N SER A 331 -3.82 -6.38 -2.68
CA SER A 331 -3.60 -6.58 -1.25
C SER A 331 -2.96 -7.94 -1.05
N ASP A 332 -1.95 -8.02 -0.18
CA ASP A 332 -1.12 -9.23 0.01
C ASP A 332 -1.16 -9.77 1.45
N GLY A 333 -2.14 -9.33 2.24
CA GLY A 333 -2.28 -9.73 3.64
C GLY A 333 -3.09 -8.76 4.50
N LEU A 334 -2.76 -8.70 5.78
CA LEU A 334 -3.42 -7.86 6.78
C LEU A 334 -2.38 -7.07 7.60
N ILE A 335 -2.78 -5.90 8.08
CA ILE A 335 -2.03 -5.12 9.08
C ILE A 335 -2.87 -5.07 10.36
N PHE A 336 -2.29 -5.52 11.47
CA PHE A 336 -2.84 -5.31 12.80
C PHE A 336 -2.11 -4.18 13.48
N THR A 337 -2.83 -3.19 14.00
CA THR A 337 -2.24 -2.08 14.75
C THR A 337 -2.93 -1.95 16.09
N SER A 338 -2.14 -1.89 17.16
CA SER A 338 -2.67 -1.75 18.52
C SER A 338 -3.55 -0.50 18.61
N ALA A 339 -4.74 -0.68 19.18
CA ALA A 339 -5.70 0.39 19.42
C ALA A 339 -5.28 1.30 20.59
N VAL A 340 -4.43 0.78 21.49
CA VAL A 340 -4.06 1.42 22.76
C VAL A 340 -2.64 1.97 22.78
N ALA A 341 -1.72 1.37 22.02
CA ALA A 341 -0.32 1.77 22.02
C ALA A 341 -0.10 3.14 21.36
N GLU A 342 0.96 3.82 21.82
CA GLU A 342 1.49 5.00 21.13
C GLU A 342 2.09 4.63 19.78
N TYR A 343 2.17 5.62 18.89
CA TYR A 343 2.87 5.46 17.63
C TYR A 343 4.38 5.50 17.86
N VAL A 344 5.07 4.41 17.48
CA VAL A 344 6.53 4.28 17.60
C VAL A 344 7.17 4.40 16.21
N PRO A 345 8.00 5.42 15.95
CA PRO A 345 8.77 5.55 14.72
C PRO A 345 9.81 4.44 14.54
N SER A 346 10.17 4.12 13.29
CA SER A 346 11.02 2.96 12.97
C SER A 346 10.33 1.65 13.40
N THR A 347 11.04 0.59 13.77
CA THR A 347 10.41 -0.70 14.11
C THR A 347 9.37 -0.56 15.22
N ASN A 348 8.12 -0.91 14.91
CA ASN A 348 7.01 -0.87 15.86
C ASN A 348 6.50 -2.30 16.09
N VAL A 349 6.75 -2.84 17.29
CA VAL A 349 6.33 -4.18 17.67
C VAL A 349 4.81 -4.31 17.88
N LYS A 350 4.11 -3.18 18.05
CA LYS A 350 2.64 -3.09 18.16
C LYS A 350 1.94 -2.86 16.81
N MET A 351 2.69 -2.98 15.72
CA MET A 351 2.17 -2.95 14.36
C MET A 351 2.66 -4.19 13.62
N LEU A 352 1.73 -5.09 13.31
CA LEU A 352 2.01 -6.44 12.86
C LEU A 352 1.58 -6.58 11.39
N LYS A 353 2.45 -7.11 10.55
CA LYS A 353 2.11 -7.49 9.17
C LYS A 353 1.87 -8.99 9.11
N TRP A 354 0.67 -9.39 8.75
CA TRP A 354 0.33 -10.78 8.50
C TRP A 354 0.26 -11.03 7.00
N LYS A 355 0.82 -12.16 6.58
CA LYS A 355 0.68 -12.77 5.27
C LYS A 355 0.50 -14.27 5.47
N PRO A 356 -0.29 -14.97 4.63
CA PRO A 356 -0.31 -16.42 4.65
C PRO A 356 1.12 -16.97 4.46
N PRO A 357 1.62 -17.83 5.36
CA PRO A 357 2.91 -18.49 5.20
C PRO A 357 3.05 -19.20 3.85
N SER A 358 1.98 -19.85 3.41
CA SER A 358 1.83 -20.50 2.11
C SER A 358 1.94 -19.56 0.89
N GLU A 359 1.74 -18.26 1.07
CA GLU A 359 1.94 -17.25 0.01
C GLU A 359 3.33 -16.60 0.05
N ASN A 360 4.17 -16.92 1.04
CA ASN A 360 5.56 -16.48 1.02
C ASN A 360 6.35 -17.30 0.02
N THR A 361 6.96 -16.59 -0.93
CA THR A 361 7.78 -17.19 -1.97
C THR A 361 9.26 -16.93 -1.75
N ILE A 362 10.09 -17.81 -2.31
CA ILE A 362 11.54 -17.68 -2.36
C ILE A 362 11.99 -17.96 -3.79
N ASP A 363 12.91 -17.15 -4.30
CA ASP A 363 13.54 -17.40 -5.58
C ASP A 363 14.79 -18.27 -5.38
N PHE A 364 14.92 -19.38 -6.12
CA PHE A 364 16.09 -20.25 -6.13
C PHE A 364 16.58 -20.49 -7.55
N ARG A 365 17.86 -20.86 -7.69
CA ARG A 365 18.36 -21.43 -8.95
C ARG A 365 18.00 -22.92 -9.00
N LEU A 366 17.34 -23.35 -10.07
CA LEU A 366 16.97 -24.74 -10.30
C LEU A 366 18.12 -25.50 -10.96
N SER A 367 18.37 -26.73 -10.50
CA SER A 367 19.20 -27.73 -11.18
C SER A 367 18.42 -29.03 -11.30
N LEU A 368 18.59 -29.73 -12.41
CA LEU A 368 18.03 -31.05 -12.65
C LEU A 368 19.12 -32.10 -12.39
N GLU A 369 18.84 -33.05 -11.50
CA GLU A 369 19.70 -34.19 -11.22
C GLU A 369 18.99 -35.46 -11.68
N PHE A 370 19.39 -36.00 -12.84
CA PHE A 370 18.79 -37.21 -13.40
C PHE A 370 19.34 -38.47 -12.71
N PRO A 371 18.49 -39.49 -12.48
CA PRO A 371 18.95 -40.80 -12.03
C PRO A 371 20.05 -41.35 -12.95
N THR A 372 21.07 -42.00 -12.38
CA THR A 372 22.17 -42.57 -13.17
C THR A 372 22.03 -44.07 -13.29
N ASN A 373 22.24 -44.61 -14.49
CA ASN A 373 22.44 -46.04 -14.73
C ASN A 373 23.90 -46.28 -15.13
N GLN A 374 24.65 -47.06 -14.33
CA GLN A 374 26.09 -47.30 -14.54
C GLN A 374 26.94 -46.03 -14.70
N GLY A 375 26.58 -44.95 -13.98
CA GLY A 375 27.29 -43.66 -14.03
C GLY A 375 26.89 -42.76 -15.20
N VAL A 376 25.97 -43.19 -16.07
CA VAL A 376 25.41 -42.36 -17.15
C VAL A 376 24.02 -41.85 -16.73
N PRO A 377 23.74 -40.53 -16.83
CA PRO A 377 22.41 -40.00 -16.56
C PRO A 377 21.35 -40.57 -17.50
N ASP A 378 20.24 -41.06 -16.94
CA ASP A 378 19.07 -41.51 -17.67
C ASP A 378 18.09 -40.35 -17.87
N TYR A 379 18.19 -39.69 -19.02
CA TYR A 379 17.35 -38.55 -19.39
C TYR A 379 15.89 -38.91 -19.69
N ASN A 380 15.54 -40.20 -19.75
CA ASN A 380 14.15 -40.64 -19.92
C ASN A 380 13.39 -40.66 -18.59
N GLN A 381 14.11 -40.68 -17.46
CA GLN A 381 13.51 -40.65 -16.14
C GLN A 381 13.32 -39.22 -15.64
N LYS A 382 12.32 -39.05 -14.76
CA LYS A 382 12.05 -37.77 -14.10
C LYS A 382 13.23 -37.41 -13.17
N PRO A 383 13.86 -36.24 -13.33
CA PRO A 383 14.98 -35.84 -12.48
C PRO A 383 14.51 -35.42 -11.09
N GLN A 384 15.45 -35.31 -10.16
CA GLN A 384 15.28 -34.49 -8.97
C GLN A 384 15.42 -33.01 -9.32
N PHE A 385 14.51 -32.19 -8.81
CA PHE A 385 14.48 -30.74 -9.03
C PHE A 385 15.13 -30.05 -7.84
N VAL A 386 16.42 -29.79 -7.93
CA VAL A 386 17.24 -29.30 -6.83
C VAL A 386 17.28 -27.78 -6.80
N LEU A 387 16.88 -27.22 -5.66
CA LEU A 387 16.89 -25.79 -5.39
C LEU A 387 18.24 -25.37 -4.80
N HIS A 388 18.80 -24.29 -5.34
CA HIS A 388 20.07 -23.72 -4.89
C HIS A 388 19.89 -22.27 -4.45
N GLU A 389 20.33 -21.96 -3.23
CA GLU A 389 20.38 -20.60 -2.69
C GLU A 389 21.70 -19.92 -3.04
N TRP A 390 21.64 -18.60 -3.27
CA TRP A 390 22.81 -17.83 -3.66
C TRP A 390 23.62 -17.34 -2.45
N GLN A 391 24.95 -17.45 -2.50
CA GLN A 391 25.87 -17.02 -1.44
C GLN A 391 26.69 -15.76 -1.80
N GLY A 392 26.50 -15.22 -3.01
CA GLY A 392 27.32 -14.12 -3.53
C GLY A 392 28.28 -14.56 -4.65
N GLY A 393 28.52 -13.67 -5.61
CA GLY A 393 29.32 -13.99 -6.79
C GLY A 393 28.73 -15.17 -7.57
N GLN A 394 29.55 -16.19 -7.85
CA GLN A 394 29.14 -17.42 -8.54
C GLN A 394 28.91 -18.61 -7.59
N LEU A 395 28.79 -18.35 -6.28
CA LEU A 395 28.65 -19.40 -5.26
C LEU A 395 27.17 -19.70 -4.96
N TYR A 396 26.85 -20.99 -4.92
CA TYR A 396 25.52 -21.52 -4.65
C TYR A 396 25.61 -22.70 -3.70
N ASN A 397 24.69 -22.76 -2.74
CA ASN A 397 24.55 -23.92 -1.87
C ASN A 397 23.28 -24.67 -2.20
N ARG A 398 23.35 -26.00 -2.16
CA ARG A 398 22.17 -26.86 -2.26
C ARG A 398 21.26 -26.59 -1.06
N PHE A 399 20.02 -26.21 -1.34
CA PHE A 399 19.03 -25.88 -0.33
C PHE A 399 18.10 -27.07 -0.06
N GLY A 400 17.48 -27.61 -1.10
CA GLY A 400 16.46 -28.64 -0.96
C GLY A 400 15.89 -29.10 -2.29
N LEU A 401 14.81 -29.87 -2.23
CA LEU A 401 14.11 -30.38 -3.41
C LEU A 401 12.79 -29.65 -3.61
N MET A 402 12.49 -29.34 -4.87
CA MET A 402 11.16 -28.90 -5.30
C MET A 402 10.35 -30.12 -5.70
N SER A 403 9.11 -30.20 -5.21
CA SER A 403 8.16 -31.20 -5.65
C SER A 403 7.50 -30.76 -6.95
N VAL A 404 7.58 -31.62 -7.95
CA VAL A 404 7.00 -31.42 -9.28
C VAL A 404 6.11 -32.62 -9.53
N ASP A 405 4.84 -32.41 -9.87
CA ASP A 405 3.93 -33.48 -10.27
C ASP A 405 4.21 -33.95 -11.71
N ASP A 406 3.64 -35.08 -12.11
CA ASP A 406 3.91 -35.65 -13.44
C ASP A 406 3.30 -34.81 -14.56
N GLY A 407 2.15 -34.18 -14.32
CA GLY A 407 1.50 -33.30 -15.30
C GLY A 407 2.35 -32.07 -15.63
N LEU A 408 2.88 -31.37 -14.61
CA LEU A 408 3.77 -30.23 -14.80
C LEU A 408 5.07 -30.65 -15.51
N TRP A 409 5.62 -31.81 -15.16
CA TRP A 409 6.80 -32.35 -15.82
C TRP A 409 6.55 -32.66 -17.31
N ASP A 410 5.44 -33.32 -17.62
CA ASP A 410 5.03 -33.63 -18.99
C ASP A 410 4.75 -32.36 -19.80
N HIS A 411 4.19 -31.33 -19.17
CA HIS A 411 4.02 -30.02 -19.78
C HIS A 411 5.36 -29.36 -20.14
N TRP A 412 6.35 -29.35 -19.23
CA TRP A 412 7.67 -28.79 -19.53
C TRP A 412 8.42 -29.57 -20.62
N LYS A 413 8.28 -30.90 -20.64
CA LYS A 413 8.83 -31.73 -21.73
C LYS A 413 8.19 -31.39 -23.07
N SER A 414 6.85 -31.37 -23.15
CA SER A 414 6.13 -31.13 -24.41
C SER A 414 6.36 -29.73 -24.98
N THR A 415 6.59 -28.74 -24.12
CA THR A 415 6.90 -27.35 -24.52
C THR A 415 8.38 -27.08 -24.73
N SER A 416 9.26 -28.08 -24.53
CA SER A 416 10.73 -27.91 -24.57
C SER A 416 11.22 -26.77 -23.66
N THR A 417 10.59 -26.62 -22.48
CA THR A 417 10.94 -25.54 -21.55
C THR A 417 12.36 -25.74 -21.01
N HIS A 418 13.20 -24.70 -21.09
CA HIS A 418 14.52 -24.72 -20.47
C HIS A 418 14.40 -24.54 -18.95
N LEU A 419 14.95 -25.51 -18.19
CA LEU A 419 14.86 -25.57 -16.72
C LEU A 419 16.21 -25.44 -16.01
N GLN A 420 17.27 -25.98 -16.61
CA GLN A 420 18.58 -26.05 -15.97
C GLN A 420 19.13 -24.65 -15.69
N ASN A 421 19.61 -24.41 -14.47
CA ASN A 421 20.18 -23.14 -14.02
C ASN A 421 19.24 -21.93 -14.08
N ARG A 422 17.94 -22.14 -14.29
CA ARG A 422 16.95 -21.08 -14.36
C ARG A 422 16.51 -20.69 -12.95
N VAL A 423 16.19 -19.41 -12.74
CA VAL A 423 15.63 -18.95 -11.47
C VAL A 423 14.14 -19.27 -11.43
N VAL A 424 13.72 -19.96 -10.38
CA VAL A 424 12.33 -20.30 -10.10
C VAL A 424 11.90 -19.67 -8.80
N GLU A 425 10.70 -19.11 -8.78
CA GLU A 425 10.00 -18.73 -7.56
C GLU A 425 9.22 -19.95 -7.07
N VAL A 426 9.36 -20.27 -5.78
CA VAL A 426 8.68 -21.40 -5.14
C VAL A 426 7.97 -20.95 -3.87
N SER A 427 6.88 -21.62 -3.52
CA SER A 427 6.18 -21.46 -2.23
C SER A 427 6.19 -22.77 -1.44
N CYS A 428 6.02 -22.68 -0.13
CA CYS A 428 5.91 -23.85 0.74
C CYS A 428 4.44 -24.29 0.84
N SER A 429 4.16 -25.54 0.51
CA SER A 429 2.82 -26.12 0.65
C SER A 429 2.45 -26.26 2.14
N PRO A 430 1.26 -25.77 2.57
CA PRO A 430 0.85 -25.85 3.96
C PRO A 430 0.55 -27.30 4.42
N ASN A 431 0.27 -28.21 3.48
CA ASN A 431 -0.19 -29.56 3.79
C ASN A 431 0.97 -30.53 4.08
N ASP A 432 2.01 -30.49 3.24
CA ASP A 432 3.12 -31.45 3.25
C ASP A 432 4.49 -30.77 3.41
N HIS A 433 4.51 -29.45 3.59
CA HIS A 433 5.72 -28.62 3.70
C HIS A 433 6.70 -28.78 2.52
N SER A 434 6.21 -29.24 1.38
CA SER A 434 7.01 -29.36 0.16
C SER A 434 7.12 -28.02 -0.58
N TRP A 435 8.27 -27.78 -1.22
CA TRP A 435 8.45 -26.61 -2.09
C TRP A 435 7.77 -26.85 -3.44
N ARG A 436 6.85 -25.98 -3.82
CA ARG A 436 6.07 -26.07 -5.06
C ARG A 436 6.47 -24.96 -6.01
N PHE A 437 6.51 -25.27 -7.30
CA PHE A 437 6.78 -24.29 -8.35
C PHE A 437 5.68 -23.21 -8.36
N PHE A 438 6.08 -21.94 -8.36
CA PHE A 438 5.17 -20.80 -8.51
C PHE A 438 5.28 -20.20 -9.90
N ARG A 439 6.48 -19.74 -10.30
CA ARG A 439 6.76 -19.25 -11.65
C ARG A 439 8.25 -19.20 -11.95
N PHE A 440 8.59 -18.94 -13.21
CA PHE A 440 9.95 -18.58 -13.60
C PHE A 440 10.24 -17.10 -13.34
N ARG A 441 11.50 -16.80 -13.02
CA ARG A 441 12.01 -15.46 -12.73
C ARG A 441 13.11 -15.08 -13.70
N ASP A 442 12.75 -14.98 -14.98
CA ASP A 442 13.70 -14.62 -16.04
C ASP A 442 14.18 -13.16 -15.92
N ASP A 443 13.52 -12.36 -15.08
CA ASP A 443 13.95 -11.03 -14.67
C ASP A 443 15.19 -11.05 -13.75
N LYS A 444 15.60 -12.23 -13.26
CA LYS A 444 16.67 -12.38 -12.28
C LYS A 444 17.79 -13.27 -12.79
N GLU A 445 19.02 -12.80 -12.60
CA GLU A 445 20.23 -13.60 -12.84
C GLU A 445 20.43 -14.67 -11.74
N HIS A 446 20.06 -14.35 -10.51
CA HIS A 446 20.27 -15.20 -9.33
C HIS A 446 18.98 -15.32 -8.51
N GLY A 447 18.87 -16.41 -7.76
CA GLY A 447 17.89 -16.55 -6.69
C GLY A 447 18.14 -15.58 -5.53
N ASN A 448 17.36 -15.72 -4.46
CA ASN A 448 17.56 -14.93 -3.26
C ASN A 448 18.87 -15.34 -2.55
N HIS A 449 19.51 -14.34 -1.94
CA HIS A 449 20.67 -14.56 -1.08
C HIS A 449 20.26 -15.39 0.15
N SER A 450 21.13 -16.26 0.65
CA SER A 450 20.87 -17.16 1.79
C SER A 450 20.34 -16.44 3.04
N SER A 451 20.77 -15.20 3.28
CA SER A 451 20.23 -14.37 4.37
C SER A 451 18.75 -14.02 4.21
N VAL A 452 18.27 -13.87 2.97
CA VAL A 452 16.85 -13.63 2.66
C VAL A 452 16.08 -14.94 2.78
N VAL A 453 16.62 -16.03 2.23
CA VAL A 453 16.05 -17.38 2.34
C VAL A 453 15.76 -17.71 3.82
N ARG A 454 16.75 -17.54 4.70
CA ARG A 454 16.60 -17.80 6.14
C ARG A 454 15.47 -16.99 6.79
N LYS A 455 15.39 -15.69 6.48
CA LYS A 455 14.33 -14.81 7.01
C LYS A 455 12.93 -15.23 6.54
N VAL A 456 12.81 -15.67 5.30
CA VAL A 456 11.52 -16.16 4.77
C VAL A 456 11.18 -17.51 5.40
N GLN A 457 12.14 -18.42 5.57
CA GLN A 457 11.92 -19.69 6.29
C GLN A 457 11.47 -19.48 7.75
N GLU A 458 12.08 -18.54 8.47
CA GLU A 458 11.64 -18.15 9.82
C GLU A 458 10.20 -17.64 9.78
N SER A 459 9.86 -16.78 8.82
CA SER A 459 8.49 -16.27 8.65
C SER A 459 7.48 -17.35 8.28
N ILE A 460 7.89 -18.40 7.56
CA ILE A 460 7.01 -19.54 7.24
C ILE A 460 6.81 -20.41 8.48
N ARG A 461 7.89 -20.70 9.21
CA ARG A 461 7.87 -21.55 10.41
C ARG A 461 7.00 -20.97 11.52
N ASP A 462 7.19 -19.68 11.83
CA ASP A 462 6.52 -19.01 12.94
C ASP A 462 5.20 -18.35 12.53
N GLY A 463 4.93 -18.33 11.22
CA GLY A 463 3.74 -17.73 10.64
C GLY A 463 2.46 -18.51 10.95
N VAL A 464 1.35 -17.80 10.77
CA VAL A 464 0.00 -18.28 11.09
C VAL A 464 -0.77 -18.37 9.79
N GLU A 465 -1.30 -19.54 9.45
CA GLU A 465 -2.13 -19.70 8.25
C GLU A 465 -3.50 -19.02 8.40
N ARG A 466 -4.16 -18.78 7.27
CA ARG A 466 -5.48 -18.13 7.25
C ARG A 466 -6.50 -18.84 8.15
N ASP A 467 -6.53 -20.16 8.11
CA ASP A 467 -7.50 -20.96 8.87
C ASP A 467 -7.23 -20.91 10.37
N GLU A 468 -5.95 -20.93 10.78
CA GLU A 468 -5.54 -20.75 12.17
C GLU A 468 -5.97 -19.36 12.70
N LEU A 469 -5.79 -18.32 11.88
CA LEU A 469 -6.22 -16.96 12.20
C LEU A 469 -7.75 -16.85 12.34
N LEU A 470 -8.52 -17.53 11.47
CA LEU A 470 -9.98 -17.59 11.54
C LEU A 470 -10.47 -18.33 12.78
N GLN A 471 -9.84 -19.46 13.14
CA GLN A 471 -10.17 -20.24 14.33
C GLN A 471 -9.99 -19.42 15.62
N ALA A 472 -8.94 -18.59 15.68
CA ALA A 472 -8.67 -17.74 16.85
C ALA A 472 -9.68 -16.58 17.03
N GLN A 473 -10.46 -16.22 16.00
CA GLN A 473 -11.38 -15.07 16.02
C GLN A 473 -12.33 -15.07 17.21
N GLY A 474 -12.91 -16.24 17.54
CA GLY A 474 -13.87 -16.38 18.64
C GLY A 474 -13.26 -16.03 19.99
N GLU A 475 -12.05 -16.53 20.25
CA GLU A 475 -11.32 -16.25 21.50
C GLU A 475 -10.90 -14.79 21.61
N ILE A 476 -10.42 -14.19 20.50
CA ILE A 476 -10.06 -12.77 20.45
C ILE A 476 -11.28 -11.91 20.79
N ARG A 477 -12.45 -12.24 20.23
CA ARG A 477 -13.71 -11.53 20.51
C ARG A 477 -14.10 -11.63 21.98
N SER A 478 -14.11 -12.85 22.53
CA SER A 478 -14.47 -13.08 23.93
C SER A 478 -13.55 -12.33 24.89
N ALA A 479 -12.24 -12.36 24.64
CA ALA A 479 -11.27 -11.66 25.46
C ALA A 479 -11.39 -10.13 25.36
N TRP A 480 -11.65 -9.60 24.16
CA TRP A 480 -11.96 -8.19 23.96
C TRP A 480 -13.17 -7.76 24.80
N LYS A 481 -14.27 -8.53 24.72
CA LYS A 481 -15.51 -8.21 25.45
C LYS A 481 -15.35 -8.31 26.96
N ALA A 482 -14.56 -9.26 27.45
CA ALA A 482 -14.20 -9.32 28.86
C ALA A 482 -13.44 -8.07 29.32
N ARG A 483 -12.45 -7.59 28.54
CA ARG A 483 -11.73 -6.34 28.85
C ARG A 483 -12.65 -5.11 28.84
N GLU A 484 -13.53 -5.01 27.85
CA GLU A 484 -14.49 -3.90 27.74
C GLU A 484 -15.42 -3.85 28.95
N GLN A 485 -15.96 -4.99 29.39
CA GLN A 485 -16.77 -5.08 30.61
C GLN A 485 -15.98 -4.72 31.86
N ALA A 486 -14.75 -5.25 32.02
CA ALA A 486 -13.90 -4.93 33.16
C ALA A 486 -13.58 -3.43 33.25
N ALA A 487 -13.28 -2.79 32.12
CA ALA A 487 -13.03 -1.35 32.05
C ALA A 487 -14.28 -0.52 32.42
N GLN A 488 -15.46 -0.93 31.95
CA GLN A 488 -16.72 -0.27 32.31
C GLN A 488 -17.01 -0.39 33.81
N HIS A 489 -16.82 -1.58 34.40
CA HIS A 489 -17.01 -1.80 35.84
C HIS A 489 -16.03 -0.97 36.66
N ALA A 490 -14.75 -0.93 36.28
CA ALA A 490 -13.74 -0.11 36.96
C ALA A 490 -14.09 1.39 36.91
N GLN A 491 -14.56 1.88 35.76
CA GLN A 491 -14.98 3.27 35.60
C GLN A 491 -16.18 3.61 36.49
N GLN A 492 -17.19 2.73 36.56
CA GLN A 492 -18.35 2.90 37.44
C GLN A 492 -17.95 2.92 38.92
N GLN A 493 -17.04 2.04 39.34
CA GLN A 493 -16.52 2.01 40.71
C GLN A 493 -15.79 3.31 41.06
N MET A 494 -14.93 3.81 40.17
CA MET A 494 -14.23 5.09 40.38
C MET A 494 -15.20 6.28 40.49
N GLN A 495 -16.23 6.32 39.64
CA GLN A 495 -17.27 7.35 39.70
C GLN A 495 -18.04 7.31 41.03
N HIS A 496 -18.40 6.11 41.49
CA HIS A 496 -19.08 5.94 42.76
C HIS A 496 -18.22 6.39 43.95
N GLN A 497 -16.94 6.01 43.99
CA GLN A 497 -15.99 6.44 45.03
C GLN A 497 -15.80 7.96 45.02
N HIS A 498 -15.68 8.58 43.85
CA HIS A 498 -15.55 10.04 43.75
C HIS A 498 -16.80 10.76 44.27
N GLN A 499 -17.99 10.24 43.96
CA GLN A 499 -19.25 10.80 44.46
C GLN A 499 -19.38 10.68 45.98
N GLN A 500 -18.97 9.55 46.57
CA GLN A 500 -18.93 9.39 48.02
C GLN A 500 -17.96 10.37 48.69
N GLN A 501 -16.78 10.59 48.12
CA GLN A 501 -15.80 11.56 48.63
C GLN A 501 -16.34 13.00 48.60
N LEU A 502 -17.02 13.39 47.51
CA LEU A 502 -17.65 14.71 47.39
C LEU A 502 -18.75 14.90 48.45
N GLN A 503 -19.59 13.88 48.68
CA GLN A 503 -20.61 13.92 49.72
C GLN A 503 -19.99 14.06 51.12
N HIS A 504 -18.89 13.35 51.39
CA HIS A 504 -18.20 13.45 52.66
C HIS A 504 -17.56 14.83 52.87
N GLN A 505 -16.95 15.42 51.84
CA GLN A 505 -16.40 16.78 51.91
C GLN A 505 -17.50 17.83 52.14
N GLN A 506 -18.66 17.71 51.49
CA GLN A 506 -19.78 18.62 51.73
C GLN A 506 -20.31 18.50 53.16
N GLN A 507 -20.40 17.29 53.70
CA GLN A 507 -20.80 17.09 55.11
C GLN A 507 -19.79 17.66 56.11
N GLN A 508 -18.49 17.65 55.79
CA GLN A 508 -17.47 18.27 56.63
C GLN A 508 -17.46 19.80 56.56
N GLN A 509 -17.87 20.41 55.43
CA GLN A 509 -17.98 21.87 55.29
C GLN A 509 -19.24 22.46 55.95
N HIS A 510 -20.20 21.62 56.33
CA HIS A 510 -21.44 22.03 57.02
C HIS A 510 -21.41 21.76 58.53
N ARG A 511 -20.28 21.25 59.06
CA ARG A 511 -19.97 21.20 60.49
C ARG A 511 -18.95 22.29 60.80
#